data_AF-G0GAU0-F1
#
_entry.id   AF-G0GAU0-F1
#
_cell.length_a   1.000
_cell.length_b   1.000
_cell.length_c   1.000
_cell.angle_alpha   90.00
_cell.angle_beta   90.00
_cell.angle_gamma   90.00
#
_symmetry.space_group_name_H-M   'P 1'
#
loop_
_entity.id
_entity.type
_entity.pdbx_description
1 polymer ?
#
loop_
_entity_poly.entity_id
_entity_poly.type
_entity_poly.pdbx_seq_one_letter_code
_entity_poly.pdbx_strand_id
1 'polypeptide(L)'
;MKEGGSVSVQTLLIIAGVSIIGLVVLLSLQDSVTRVAKYEDRVAVRQEVLSALTEVLRAMEEDETPEGDSFHDQCFTTVQEISYAFRVEIRDLSSRINPNWVRKQLFQRTSMGSLLRNGISADALQQFREDHGFSPNIDNFYAEFFKDVAFHRYLTGYSFANINTSDEFALRKLYARLTGDTAAAEVFHTRVQNLLQSRELLTEEELPTFLSPYPEELLPVMTTLPQWNVNFLDPFLLEAILSYPAFGIPSPSDKAASLVVERDGSEITPVRLVELCGVDPSHPLFSYLGTQTFFWEVQGVNAEGEQVFSAILARDLLYRERKIFRLVEIVWPD
;
A
#
# COMPACT_ATOMS: atom_id res chain seq x y z
N MET A 1 45.81 -55.97 -50.02
CA MET A 1 44.63 -56.40 -49.22
C MET A 1 44.75 -55.80 -47.82
N LYS A 2 44.11 -54.66 -47.59
CA LYS A 2 43.95 -54.01 -46.28
C LYS A 2 42.50 -53.48 -46.25
N GLU A 3 41.55 -54.32 -45.84
CA GLU A 3 40.14 -53.93 -45.70
C GLU A 3 39.58 -54.16 -44.29
N GLY A 4 40.41 -54.54 -43.32
CA GLY A 4 39.98 -54.77 -41.92
C GLY A 4 39.91 -53.54 -41.01
N GLY A 5 40.43 -52.38 -41.44
CA GLY A 5 40.52 -51.18 -40.58
C GLY A 5 39.36 -50.18 -40.73
N SER A 6 38.58 -50.26 -41.81
CA SER A 6 37.50 -49.32 -42.10
C SER A 6 36.23 -49.63 -41.29
N VAL A 7 35.89 -50.91 -41.18
CA VAL A 7 34.66 -51.36 -40.50
C VAL A 7 34.74 -51.12 -38.99
N SER A 8 35.88 -51.39 -38.36
CA SER A 8 36.05 -51.20 -36.91
C SER A 8 35.98 -49.73 -36.49
N VAL A 9 36.54 -48.82 -37.30
CA VAL A 9 36.46 -47.37 -37.06
C VAL A 9 35.03 -46.85 -37.26
N GLN A 10 34.32 -47.33 -38.28
CA GLN A 10 32.91 -46.98 -38.50
C GLN A 10 32.01 -47.48 -37.37
N THR A 11 32.20 -48.71 -36.87
CA THR A 11 31.44 -49.23 -35.72
C THR A 11 31.72 -48.43 -34.44
N LEU A 12 32.97 -48.06 -34.18
CA LEU A 12 33.34 -47.23 -33.03
C LEU A 12 32.73 -45.82 -33.10
N LEU A 13 32.71 -45.21 -34.29
CA LEU A 13 32.08 -43.91 -34.50
C LEU A 13 30.55 -43.96 -34.32
N ILE A 14 29.90 -45.05 -34.74
CA ILE A 14 28.46 -45.26 -34.51
C ILE A 14 28.18 -45.44 -33.03
N ILE A 15 28.95 -46.26 -32.31
CA ILE A 15 28.77 -46.46 -30.86
C ILE A 15 29.01 -45.15 -30.11
N ALA A 16 30.08 -44.42 -30.42
CA ALA A 16 30.36 -43.11 -29.82
C ALA A 16 29.24 -42.10 -30.13
N GLY A 17 28.73 -42.07 -31.36
CA GLY A 17 27.60 -41.23 -31.76
C GLY A 17 26.32 -41.56 -30.99
N VAL A 18 26.00 -42.84 -30.82
CA VAL A 18 24.84 -43.30 -30.04
C VAL A 18 25.00 -42.95 -28.55
N SER A 19 26.20 -43.07 -27.99
CA SER A 19 26.48 -42.67 -26.60
C SER A 19 26.35 -41.17 -26.37
N ILE A 20 26.78 -40.34 -27.33
CA ILE A 20 26.64 -38.88 -27.27
C ILE A 20 25.16 -38.48 -27.36
N ILE A 21 24.40 -39.09 -28.27
CA ILE A 21 22.94 -38.84 -28.40
C ILE A 21 22.21 -39.26 -27.11
N GLY A 22 22.56 -40.42 -26.54
CA GLY A 22 21.99 -40.88 -25.27
C GLY A 22 22.24 -39.93 -24.11
N LEU A 23 23.45 -39.35 -24.02
CA LEU A 23 23.80 -38.38 -22.99
C LEU A 23 23.02 -37.06 -23.14
N VAL A 24 22.84 -36.56 -24.37
CA VAL A 24 22.05 -35.35 -24.64
C VAL A 24 20.58 -35.52 -24.28
N VAL A 25 20.01 -36.70 -24.56
CA VAL A 25 18.62 -37.04 -24.18
C VAL A 25 18.47 -37.11 -22.66
N LEU A 26 19.41 -37.75 -21.95
CA LEU A 26 19.42 -37.83 -20.48
C LEU A 26 19.50 -36.44 -19.82
N LEU A 27 20.37 -35.56 -20.30
CA LEU A 27 20.49 -34.20 -19.80
C LEU A 27 19.22 -33.38 -20.06
N SER A 28 18.59 -33.55 -21.22
CA SER A 28 17.34 -32.86 -21.58
C SER A 28 16.15 -33.35 -20.74
N LEU A 29 16.10 -34.65 -20.44
CA LEU A 29 15.09 -35.23 -19.54
C LEU A 29 15.30 -34.77 -18.09
N GLN A 30 16.55 -34.70 -17.61
CA GLN A 30 16.85 -34.19 -16.27
C GLN A 30 16.48 -32.71 -16.13
N ASP A 31 16.75 -31.89 -17.16
CA ASP A 31 16.31 -30.49 -17.18
C ASP A 31 14.77 -30.37 -17.21
N SER A 32 14.10 -31.23 -17.99
CA SER A 32 12.64 -31.27 -18.05
C SER A 32 12.01 -31.70 -16.72
N VAL A 33 12.54 -32.73 -16.06
CA VAL A 33 12.10 -33.17 -14.73
C VAL A 33 12.35 -32.09 -13.69
N THR A 34 13.50 -31.41 -13.74
CA THR A 34 13.81 -30.29 -12.83
C THR A 34 12.86 -29.11 -13.07
N ARG A 35 12.48 -28.82 -14.31
CA ARG A 35 11.49 -27.78 -14.64
C ARG A 35 10.09 -28.15 -14.20
N VAL A 36 9.67 -29.40 -14.36
CA VAL A 36 8.38 -29.91 -13.87
C VAL A 36 8.35 -29.87 -12.34
N ALA A 37 9.38 -30.36 -11.65
CA ALA A 37 9.49 -30.28 -10.20
C ALA A 37 9.44 -28.82 -9.70
N LYS A 38 10.22 -27.91 -10.32
CA LYS A 38 10.15 -26.47 -10.01
C LYS A 38 8.77 -25.87 -10.28
N TYR A 39 8.05 -26.37 -11.28
CA TYR A 39 6.70 -25.90 -11.59
C TYR A 39 5.68 -26.44 -10.58
N GLU A 40 5.77 -27.72 -10.21
CA GLU A 40 4.95 -28.35 -9.16
C GLU A 40 5.19 -27.69 -7.80
N ASP A 41 6.45 -27.44 -7.43
CA ASP A 41 6.81 -26.71 -6.22
C ASP A 41 6.24 -25.29 -6.23
N ARG A 42 6.32 -24.58 -7.36
CA ARG A 42 5.71 -23.25 -7.50
C ARG A 42 4.19 -23.27 -7.37
N VAL A 43 3.54 -24.30 -7.92
CA VAL A 43 2.08 -24.47 -7.78
C VAL A 43 1.70 -24.79 -6.34
N ALA A 44 2.46 -25.65 -5.67
CA ALA A 44 2.25 -25.97 -4.26
C ALA A 44 2.42 -24.73 -3.37
N VAL A 45 3.52 -23.99 -3.53
CA VAL A 45 3.77 -22.74 -2.79
C VAL A 45 2.67 -21.72 -3.06
N ARG A 46 2.22 -21.56 -4.31
CA ARG A 46 1.10 -20.65 -4.63
C ARG A 46 -0.19 -21.06 -3.94
N GLN A 47 -0.47 -22.36 -3.87
CA GLN A 47 -1.65 -22.86 -3.17
C GLN A 47 -1.55 -22.60 -1.67
N GLU A 48 -0.38 -22.82 -1.06
CA GLU A 48 -0.12 -22.47 0.35
C GLU A 48 -0.31 -20.98 0.60
N VAL A 49 0.20 -20.11 -0.27
CA VAL A 49 0.01 -18.66 -0.16
C VAL A 49 -1.46 -18.26 -0.26
N LEU A 50 -2.23 -18.83 -1.19
CA LEU A 50 -3.67 -18.55 -1.31
C LEU A 50 -4.45 -19.04 -0.08
N SER A 51 -4.09 -20.19 0.48
CA SER A 51 -4.66 -20.68 1.74
C SER A 51 -4.31 -19.77 2.91
N ALA A 52 -3.05 -19.37 3.05
CA ALA A 52 -2.60 -18.42 4.07
C ALA A 52 -3.36 -17.08 3.96
N LEU A 53 -3.49 -16.53 2.75
CA LEU A 53 -4.25 -15.29 2.52
C LEU A 53 -5.73 -15.44 2.87
N THR A 54 -6.34 -16.59 2.60
CA THR A 54 -7.74 -16.87 2.97
C THR A 54 -7.90 -16.91 4.49
N GLU A 55 -6.95 -17.50 5.21
CA GLU A 55 -6.94 -17.52 6.67
C GLU A 55 -6.70 -16.13 7.27
N VAL A 56 -5.79 -15.34 6.70
CA VAL A 56 -5.56 -13.94 7.10
C VAL A 56 -6.81 -13.11 6.90
N LEU A 57 -7.44 -13.17 5.72
CA LEU A 57 -8.68 -12.46 5.43
C LEU A 57 -9.74 -12.81 6.47
N ARG A 58 -9.97 -14.12 6.69
CA ARG A 58 -10.93 -14.58 7.69
C ARG A 58 -10.62 -14.04 9.09
N ALA A 59 -9.36 -14.10 9.52
CA ALA A 59 -8.95 -13.58 10.82
C ALA A 59 -9.19 -12.08 10.97
N MET A 60 -9.00 -11.29 9.90
CA MET A 60 -9.26 -9.85 9.91
C MET A 60 -10.76 -9.51 9.83
N GLU A 61 -11.56 -10.31 9.13
CA GLU A 61 -13.01 -10.11 9.00
C GLU A 61 -13.79 -10.58 10.25
N GLU A 62 -13.31 -11.63 10.93
CA GLU A 62 -13.87 -12.16 12.19
C GLU A 62 -13.45 -11.32 13.42
N ASP A 63 -12.55 -10.35 13.26
CA ASP A 63 -12.07 -9.53 14.36
C ASP A 63 -13.16 -8.57 14.87
N GLU A 64 -13.65 -8.85 16.08
CA GLU A 64 -14.78 -8.14 16.69
C GLU A 64 -14.43 -6.74 17.24
N THR A 65 -13.18 -6.25 17.16
CA THR A 65 -12.88 -4.87 17.61
C THR A 65 -13.58 -3.86 16.70
N PRO A 66 -14.60 -3.13 17.19
CA PRO A 66 -15.52 -2.43 16.30
C PRO A 66 -15.11 -0.97 16.04
N GLU A 67 -14.29 -0.36 16.90
CA GLU A 67 -14.06 1.09 16.89
C GLU A 67 -12.81 1.53 16.10
N GLY A 68 -11.80 0.67 16.01
CA GLY A 68 -10.55 0.94 15.32
C GLY A 68 -9.76 -0.33 15.03
N ASP A 69 -8.71 -0.17 14.22
CA ASP A 69 -7.70 -1.19 14.04
C ASP A 69 -6.46 -0.83 14.88
N SER A 70 -5.90 -1.80 15.60
CA SER A 70 -4.80 -1.59 16.54
C SER A 70 -3.86 -2.80 16.63
N PHE A 71 -2.64 -2.62 17.16
CA PHE A 71 -1.72 -3.72 17.42
C PHE A 71 -2.25 -4.75 18.44
N HIS A 72 -3.30 -4.41 19.18
CA HIS A 72 -3.91 -5.26 20.21
C HIS A 72 -5.05 -6.13 19.67
N ASP A 73 -5.40 -5.98 18.39
CA ASP A 73 -6.47 -6.72 17.75
C ASP A 73 -6.14 -8.22 17.68
N GLN A 74 -7.16 -9.06 17.85
CA GLN A 74 -6.99 -10.52 17.91
C GLN A 74 -6.42 -11.07 16.60
N CYS A 75 -6.76 -10.46 15.46
CA CYS A 75 -6.27 -10.87 14.16
C CYS A 75 -4.74 -10.94 14.08
N PHE A 76 -3.99 -10.06 14.77
CA PHE A 76 -2.53 -10.11 14.79
C PHE A 76 -2.00 -11.37 15.45
N THR A 77 -2.65 -11.83 16.52
CA THR A 77 -2.27 -13.08 17.20
C THR A 77 -2.63 -14.27 16.33
N THR A 78 -3.85 -14.31 15.78
CA THR A 78 -4.31 -15.39 14.90
C THR A 78 -3.42 -15.53 13.66
N VAL A 79 -3.01 -14.42 13.02
CA VAL A 79 -2.14 -14.44 11.85
C VAL A 79 -0.75 -14.98 12.17
N GLN A 80 -0.21 -14.70 13.36
CA GLN A 80 1.09 -15.22 13.78
C GLN A 80 1.08 -16.75 14.01
N GLU A 81 -0.08 -17.34 14.29
CA GLU A 81 -0.25 -18.78 14.48
C GLU A 81 -0.38 -19.54 13.14
N ILE A 82 -0.60 -18.83 12.03
CA ILE A 82 -0.65 -19.43 10.70
C ILE A 82 0.72 -20.02 10.36
N SER A 83 0.78 -21.35 10.26
CA SER A 83 2.03 -22.10 10.10
C SER A 83 2.10 -22.78 8.74
N TYR A 84 2.82 -22.15 7.80
CA TYR A 84 3.24 -22.73 6.53
C TYR A 84 4.78 -22.85 6.49
N ALA A 85 5.37 -23.09 5.31
CA ALA A 85 6.83 -23.01 5.11
C ALA A 85 7.40 -21.58 5.30
N PHE A 86 6.53 -20.61 5.56
CA PHE A 86 6.83 -19.20 5.81
C PHE A 86 6.00 -18.67 6.99
N ARG A 87 6.52 -17.66 7.66
CA ARG A 87 5.78 -16.83 8.62
C ARG A 87 4.99 -15.77 7.86
N VAL A 88 3.78 -15.47 8.33
CA VAL A 88 2.96 -14.38 7.82
C VAL A 88 3.07 -13.16 8.72
N GLU A 89 3.23 -11.98 8.11
CA GLU A 89 3.23 -10.68 8.78
C GLU A 89 2.19 -9.78 8.14
N ILE A 90 1.49 -8.99 8.95
CA ILE A 90 0.57 -7.95 8.49
C ILE A 90 1.07 -6.57 8.89
N ARG A 91 0.95 -5.61 7.96
CA ARG A 91 1.42 -4.24 8.15
C ARG A 91 0.41 -3.24 7.63
N ASP A 92 0.24 -2.15 8.36
CA ASP A 92 -0.54 -1.02 7.88
C ASP A 92 0.20 -0.29 6.74
N LEU A 93 -0.54 -0.06 5.65
CA LEU A 93 -0.09 0.79 4.54
C LEU A 93 -0.81 2.13 4.52
N SER A 94 -1.96 2.25 5.18
CA SER A 94 -2.78 3.47 5.09
C SER A 94 -2.08 4.65 5.72
N SER A 95 -1.36 4.44 6.83
CA SER A 95 -0.65 5.49 7.57
C SER A 95 0.66 5.93 6.93
N ARG A 96 0.93 5.55 5.68
CA ARG A 96 2.04 6.06 4.88
C ARG A 96 1.59 7.21 3.99
N ILE A 97 2.54 8.01 3.52
CA ILE A 97 2.28 9.13 2.62
C ILE A 97 2.11 8.57 1.20
N ASN A 98 0.96 8.86 0.58
CA ASN A 98 0.80 8.62 -0.84
C ASN A 98 1.26 9.83 -1.66
N PRO A 99 2.37 9.74 -2.43
CA PRO A 99 2.91 10.86 -3.19
C PRO A 99 1.93 11.36 -4.26
N ASN A 100 0.98 10.53 -4.71
CA ASN A 100 -0.04 10.95 -5.66
C ASN A 100 -0.98 12.02 -5.08
N TRP A 101 -1.28 11.95 -3.78
CA TRP A 101 -2.36 12.74 -3.16
C TRP A 101 -1.87 13.80 -2.18
N VAL A 102 -0.71 13.60 -1.55
CA VAL A 102 -0.22 14.49 -0.49
C VAL A 102 -0.10 15.94 -0.97
N ARG A 103 -0.54 16.88 -0.13
CA ARG A 103 -0.44 18.32 -0.42
C ARG A 103 0.96 18.84 -0.14
N LYS A 104 1.48 19.70 -1.03
CA LYS A 104 2.82 20.28 -0.89
C LYS A 104 3.00 21.05 0.43
N GLN A 105 1.92 21.62 0.97
CA GLN A 105 1.96 22.41 2.20
C GLN A 105 2.41 21.59 3.41
N LEU A 106 2.15 20.28 3.43
CA LEU A 106 2.66 19.41 4.49
C LEU A 106 4.18 19.34 4.44
N PHE A 107 4.79 19.16 3.27
CA PHE A 107 6.25 19.19 3.12
C PHE A 107 6.84 20.57 3.41
N GLN A 108 6.15 21.64 3.03
CA GLN A 108 6.65 23.02 3.20
C GLN A 108 6.55 23.52 4.64
N ARG A 109 5.60 23.02 5.44
CA ARG A 109 5.24 23.59 6.75
C ARG A 109 5.39 22.62 7.91
N THR A 110 5.90 21.41 7.68
CA THR A 110 6.16 20.41 8.72
C THR A 110 7.54 19.78 8.51
N SER A 111 7.95 18.92 9.43
CA SER A 111 9.19 18.15 9.33
C SER A 111 9.21 17.18 8.14
N MET A 112 8.07 16.88 7.50
CA MET A 112 8.01 16.01 6.31
C MET A 112 8.87 16.52 5.16
N GLY A 113 9.16 17.83 5.07
CA GLY A 113 10.09 18.35 4.07
C GLY A 113 11.47 17.70 4.11
N SER A 114 11.88 17.16 5.26
CA SER A 114 13.14 16.42 5.41
C SER A 114 13.18 15.07 4.68
N LEU A 115 12.03 14.55 4.23
CA LEU A 115 11.93 13.31 3.45
C LEU A 115 12.40 13.49 2.00
N LEU A 116 12.32 14.71 1.47
CA LEU A 116 12.73 15.05 0.11
C LEU A 116 14.26 14.98 -0.03
N ARG A 117 14.74 14.69 -1.25
CA ARG A 117 16.17 14.77 -1.57
C ARG A 117 16.65 16.22 -1.51
N ASN A 118 17.94 16.40 -1.23
CA ASN A 118 18.56 17.73 -1.21
C ASN A 118 18.38 18.42 -2.58
N GLY A 119 17.87 19.66 -2.57
CA GLY A 119 17.63 20.44 -3.78
C GLY A 119 16.28 20.19 -4.46
N ILE A 120 15.50 19.21 -4.01
CA ILE A 120 14.13 18.97 -4.49
C ILE A 120 13.14 19.72 -3.59
N SER A 121 12.28 20.54 -4.20
CA SER A 121 11.23 21.27 -3.50
C SER A 121 9.88 20.54 -3.58
N ALA A 122 8.99 20.83 -2.63
CA ALA A 122 7.61 20.34 -2.69
C ALA A 122 6.85 20.89 -3.91
N ASP A 123 7.21 22.08 -4.40
CA ASP A 123 6.65 22.64 -5.64
C ASP A 123 7.09 21.84 -6.87
N ALA A 124 8.34 21.35 -6.90
CA ALA A 124 8.81 20.48 -7.98
C ALA A 124 8.03 19.15 -8.02
N LEU A 125 7.73 18.56 -6.86
CA LEU A 125 6.88 17.37 -6.78
C LEU A 125 5.46 17.65 -7.29
N GLN A 126 4.85 18.78 -6.89
CA GLN A 126 3.51 19.16 -7.37
C GLN A 126 3.53 19.36 -8.89
N GLN A 127 4.48 20.15 -9.42
CA GLN A 127 4.60 20.40 -10.86
C GLN A 127 4.77 19.09 -11.63
N PHE A 128 5.58 18.17 -11.13
CA PHE A 128 5.76 16.87 -11.75
C PHE A 128 4.45 16.09 -11.88
N ARG A 129 3.59 16.11 -10.85
CA ARG A 129 2.24 15.52 -10.91
C ARG A 129 1.33 16.25 -11.88
N GLU A 130 1.42 17.57 -11.96
CA GLU A 130 0.68 18.37 -12.94
C GLU A 130 1.10 18.10 -14.38
N ASP A 131 2.37 17.76 -14.62
CA ASP A 131 2.87 17.46 -15.95
C ASP A 131 2.61 15.99 -16.35
N HIS A 132 2.86 15.04 -15.43
CA HIS A 132 2.89 13.61 -15.75
C HIS A 132 1.68 12.82 -15.22
N GLY A 133 0.94 13.38 -14.25
CA GLY A 133 -0.19 12.72 -13.60
C GLY A 133 0.21 11.96 -12.34
N PHE A 134 -0.54 10.91 -12.03
CA PHE A 134 -0.31 10.01 -10.89
C PHE A 134 0.03 8.61 -11.39
N SER A 135 0.74 7.83 -10.56
CA SER A 135 1.20 6.48 -10.90
C SER A 135 0.95 5.51 -9.74
N PRO A 136 0.43 4.29 -10.03
CA PRO A 136 0.38 3.22 -9.04
C PRO A 136 1.78 2.66 -8.74
N ASN A 137 2.68 2.64 -9.71
CA ASN A 137 4.08 2.28 -9.50
C ASN A 137 4.83 3.52 -9.02
N ILE A 138 4.90 3.69 -7.70
CA ILE A 138 5.55 4.85 -7.10
C ILE A 138 7.07 4.76 -7.17
N ASP A 139 7.66 3.56 -7.19
CA ASP A 139 9.11 3.35 -7.24
C ASP A 139 9.70 4.00 -8.49
N ASN A 140 9.15 3.67 -9.66
CA ASN A 140 9.64 4.20 -10.93
C ASN A 140 9.28 5.67 -11.15
N PHE A 141 8.27 6.19 -10.45
CA PHE A 141 7.67 7.49 -10.75
C PHE A 141 8.08 8.59 -9.77
N TYR A 142 8.34 8.25 -8.51
CA TYR A 142 8.61 9.23 -7.45
C TYR A 142 9.94 9.01 -6.71
N ALA A 143 10.67 7.92 -6.91
CA ALA A 143 11.89 7.63 -6.13
C ALA A 143 12.96 8.73 -6.20
N GLU A 144 13.01 9.50 -7.29
CA GLU A 144 13.96 10.61 -7.44
C GLU A 144 13.65 11.82 -6.54
N PHE A 145 12.42 11.96 -6.04
CA PHE A 145 12.02 13.09 -5.20
C PHE A 145 12.38 12.89 -3.74
N PHE A 146 12.49 11.65 -3.28
CA PHE A 146 12.64 11.30 -1.86
C PHE A 146 13.96 10.61 -1.58
N LYS A 147 14.44 10.75 -0.34
CA LYS A 147 15.59 9.98 0.15
C LYS A 147 15.20 8.50 0.16
N ASP A 148 16.14 7.63 -0.23
CA ASP A 148 15.90 6.18 -0.37
C ASP A 148 15.27 5.54 0.90
N VAL A 149 15.90 5.78 2.06
CA VAL A 149 15.39 5.31 3.36
C VAL A 149 13.99 5.87 3.67
N ALA A 150 13.72 7.12 3.30
CA ALA A 150 12.42 7.73 3.51
C ALA A 150 11.35 7.16 2.57
N PHE A 151 11.73 6.87 1.32
CA PHE A 151 10.85 6.34 0.30
C PHE A 151 10.26 5.00 0.75
N HIS A 152 11.11 4.05 1.12
CA HIS A 152 10.66 2.70 1.52
C HIS A 152 9.95 2.67 2.88
N ARG A 153 10.31 3.57 3.80
CA ARG A 153 9.70 3.61 5.15
C ARG A 153 8.36 4.33 5.19
N TYR A 154 8.26 5.48 4.51
CA TYR A 154 7.16 6.43 4.72
C TYR A 154 6.21 6.54 3.55
N LEU A 155 6.53 6.00 2.37
CA LEU A 155 5.66 6.13 1.20
C LEU A 155 4.90 4.84 0.88
N THR A 156 3.77 5.03 0.21
CA THR A 156 2.92 3.95 -0.32
C THR A 156 2.22 4.41 -1.59
N GLY A 157 1.99 3.49 -2.53
CA GLY A 157 1.06 3.72 -3.64
C GLY A 157 -0.41 3.54 -3.24
N TYR A 158 -0.67 2.91 -2.09
CA TYR A 158 -1.98 2.42 -1.67
C TYR A 158 -2.62 3.37 -0.65
N SER A 159 -3.57 4.17 -1.12
CA SER A 159 -4.50 4.90 -0.26
C SER A 159 -5.67 5.41 -1.11
N PHE A 160 -6.79 5.72 -0.48
CA PHE A 160 -7.87 6.45 -1.14
C PHE A 160 -7.55 7.94 -1.26
N ALA A 161 -8.13 8.58 -2.27
CA ALA A 161 -8.05 10.01 -2.45
C ALA A 161 -9.08 10.70 -1.53
N ASN A 162 -8.62 11.34 -0.46
CA ASN A 162 -9.50 12.06 0.44
C ASN A 162 -9.76 13.49 -0.07
N ILE A 163 -11.02 13.86 -0.30
CA ILE A 163 -11.41 15.17 -0.86
C ILE A 163 -10.98 16.36 0.03
N ASN A 164 -10.98 16.17 1.34
CA ASN A 164 -10.64 17.21 2.32
C ASN A 164 -9.13 17.45 2.42
N THR A 165 -8.31 16.43 2.12
CA THR A 165 -6.86 16.47 2.40
C THR A 165 -5.96 16.30 1.18
N SER A 166 -6.47 15.79 0.07
CA SER A 166 -5.68 15.52 -1.13
C SER A 166 -5.44 16.79 -1.95
N ASP A 167 -4.39 16.74 -2.77
CA ASP A 167 -4.03 17.78 -3.72
C ASP A 167 -5.12 17.97 -4.79
N GLU A 168 -5.60 19.22 -4.92
CA GLU A 168 -6.73 19.53 -5.78
C GLU A 168 -6.46 19.26 -7.28
N PHE A 169 -5.21 19.36 -7.73
CA PHE A 169 -4.83 19.07 -9.11
C PHE A 169 -4.79 17.57 -9.38
N ALA A 170 -4.31 16.78 -8.41
CA ALA A 170 -4.36 15.33 -8.48
C ALA A 170 -5.80 14.82 -8.51
N LEU A 171 -6.68 15.37 -7.68
CA LEU A 171 -8.11 15.05 -7.66
C LEU A 171 -8.79 15.37 -9.00
N ARG A 172 -8.50 16.54 -9.58
CA ARG A 172 -8.98 16.91 -10.92
C ARG A 172 -8.58 15.89 -11.98
N LYS A 173 -7.30 15.48 -12.00
CA LYS A 173 -6.81 14.48 -12.96
C LYS A 173 -7.44 13.12 -12.76
N LEU A 174 -7.63 12.70 -11.51
CA LEU A 174 -8.31 11.45 -11.16
C LEU A 174 -9.75 11.47 -11.69
N TYR A 175 -10.47 12.56 -11.46
CA TYR A 175 -11.82 12.77 -11.97
C TYR A 175 -11.87 12.64 -13.50
N ALA A 176 -11.04 13.40 -14.22
CA ALA A 176 -11.01 13.37 -15.68
C ALA A 176 -10.69 11.97 -16.22
N ARG A 177 -9.78 11.24 -15.55
CA ARG A 177 -9.39 9.89 -15.95
C ARG A 177 -10.52 8.87 -15.80
N LEU A 178 -11.27 8.94 -14.70
CA LEU A 178 -12.31 7.96 -14.39
C LEU A 178 -13.60 8.20 -15.18
N THR A 179 -13.94 9.46 -15.41
CA THR A 179 -15.19 9.85 -16.07
C THR A 179 -15.04 10.09 -17.57
N GLY A 180 -13.82 10.36 -18.04
CA GLY A 180 -13.56 10.80 -19.41
C GLY A 180 -14.01 12.24 -19.71
N ASP A 181 -14.53 12.97 -18.71
CA ASP A 181 -15.04 14.34 -18.87
C ASP A 181 -14.10 15.38 -18.26
N THR A 182 -13.27 15.98 -19.10
CA THR A 182 -12.34 17.04 -18.70
C THR A 182 -13.04 18.33 -18.29
N ALA A 183 -14.21 18.64 -18.85
CA ALA A 183 -14.93 19.87 -18.53
C ALA A 183 -15.58 19.76 -17.14
N ALA A 184 -16.23 18.63 -16.84
CA ALA A 184 -16.75 18.34 -15.51
C ALA A 184 -15.61 18.28 -14.46
N ALA A 185 -14.43 17.77 -14.83
CA ALA A 185 -13.27 17.77 -13.94
C ALA A 185 -12.82 19.18 -13.52
N GLU A 186 -12.86 20.18 -14.41
CA GLU A 186 -12.55 21.58 -14.06
C GLU A 186 -13.60 22.20 -13.13
N VAL A 187 -14.88 21.89 -13.34
CA VAL A 187 -15.96 22.31 -12.43
C VAL A 187 -15.76 21.67 -11.06
N PHE A 188 -15.44 20.38 -11.01
CA PHE A 188 -15.09 19.67 -9.80
C PHE A 188 -13.88 20.28 -9.09
N HIS A 189 -12.82 20.59 -9.83
CA HIS A 189 -11.63 21.26 -9.29
C HIS A 189 -11.99 22.61 -8.63
N THR A 190 -12.82 23.41 -9.28
CA THR A 190 -13.30 24.70 -8.73
C THR A 190 -14.10 24.47 -7.44
N ARG A 191 -14.94 23.43 -7.37
CA ARG A 191 -15.67 23.07 -6.13
C ARG A 191 -14.71 22.68 -4.99
N VAL A 192 -13.69 21.87 -5.27
CA VAL A 192 -12.67 21.50 -4.28
C VAL A 192 -11.91 22.73 -3.80
N GLN A 193 -11.52 23.64 -4.70
CA GLN A 193 -10.86 24.89 -4.30
C GLN A 193 -11.74 25.74 -3.38
N ASN A 194 -13.03 25.87 -3.68
CA ASN A 194 -13.97 26.61 -2.83
C ASN A 194 -14.10 25.97 -1.44
N LEU A 195 -14.21 24.65 -1.35
CA LEU A 195 -14.23 23.90 -0.08
C LEU A 195 -12.96 24.16 0.75
N LEU A 196 -11.79 24.08 0.12
CA LEU A 196 -10.51 24.33 0.78
C LEU A 196 -10.36 25.79 1.24
N GLN A 197 -10.91 26.75 0.49
CA GLN A 197 -10.92 28.17 0.85
C GLN A 197 -11.89 28.48 1.98
N SER A 198 -13.08 27.86 1.99
CA SER A 198 -14.07 28.01 3.08
C SER A 198 -13.61 27.34 4.38
N ARG A 199 -12.63 26.41 4.30
CA ARG A 199 -12.15 25.57 5.42
C ARG A 199 -13.24 24.69 6.01
N GLU A 200 -14.29 24.44 5.25
CA GLU A 200 -15.32 23.48 5.58
C GLU A 200 -14.81 22.08 5.26
N LEU A 201 -15.29 21.09 6.01
CA LEU A 201 -14.99 19.68 5.77
C LEU A 201 -16.22 19.05 5.12
N LEU A 202 -16.01 18.40 3.98
CA LEU A 202 -17.03 17.60 3.35
C LEU A 202 -17.25 16.35 4.19
N THR A 203 -18.50 16.10 4.56
CA THR A 203 -18.90 14.89 5.29
C THR A 203 -19.12 13.71 4.34
N GLU A 204 -19.23 12.51 4.91
CA GLU A 204 -19.52 11.31 4.13
C GLU A 204 -20.89 11.34 3.47
N GLU A 205 -21.89 11.91 4.15
CA GLU A 205 -23.26 12.04 3.64
C GLU A 205 -23.34 12.99 2.43
N GLU A 206 -22.50 14.03 2.43
CA GLU A 206 -22.46 15.02 1.35
C GLU A 206 -21.66 14.54 0.13
N LEU A 207 -20.75 13.59 0.31
CA LEU A 207 -19.80 13.15 -0.71
C LEU A 207 -20.47 12.70 -2.02
N PRO A 208 -21.52 11.84 -2.04
CA PRO A 208 -22.16 11.44 -3.29
C PRO A 208 -22.73 12.61 -4.09
N THR A 209 -23.32 13.59 -3.39
CA THR A 209 -23.86 14.81 -4.02
C THR A 209 -22.73 15.68 -4.56
N PHE A 210 -21.63 15.78 -3.81
CA PHE A 210 -20.44 16.51 -4.23
C PHE A 210 -19.78 15.91 -5.48
N LEU A 211 -19.78 14.58 -5.60
CA LEU A 211 -19.22 13.84 -6.74
C LEU A 211 -20.16 13.75 -7.96
N SER A 212 -21.39 14.27 -7.85
CA SER A 212 -22.33 14.35 -8.97
C SER A 212 -21.71 15.08 -10.18
N PRO A 213 -21.96 14.59 -11.42
CA PRO A 213 -22.92 13.54 -11.78
C PRO A 213 -22.38 12.10 -11.83
N TYR A 214 -21.14 11.85 -11.39
CA TYR A 214 -20.47 10.53 -11.51
C TYR A 214 -20.11 9.90 -10.16
N PRO A 215 -21.06 9.76 -9.20
CA PRO A 215 -20.73 9.22 -7.90
C PRO A 215 -20.29 7.74 -7.98
N GLU A 216 -20.86 6.94 -8.88
CA GLU A 216 -20.57 5.50 -8.99
C GLU A 216 -19.13 5.23 -9.44
N GLU A 217 -18.58 6.06 -10.32
CA GLU A 217 -17.22 5.95 -10.82
C GLU A 217 -16.17 6.47 -9.82
N LEU A 218 -16.55 7.43 -8.97
CA LEU A 218 -15.63 8.16 -8.11
C LEU A 218 -15.58 7.63 -6.67
N LEU A 219 -16.72 7.23 -6.09
CA LEU A 219 -16.81 6.68 -4.72
C LEU A 219 -15.93 5.45 -4.46
N PRO A 220 -15.62 4.56 -5.44
CA PRO A 220 -14.72 3.44 -5.19
C PRO A 220 -13.28 3.83 -4.86
N VAL A 221 -12.87 5.08 -5.15
CA VAL A 221 -11.49 5.56 -4.95
C VAL A 221 -11.38 6.89 -4.21
N MET A 222 -12.48 7.62 -4.06
CA MET A 222 -12.55 8.89 -3.33
C MET A 222 -13.30 8.74 -2.01
N THR A 223 -12.84 9.43 -0.97
CA THR A 223 -13.42 9.37 0.37
C THR A 223 -13.33 10.73 1.07
N THR A 224 -13.96 10.84 2.24
CA THR A 224 -13.72 11.91 3.21
C THR A 224 -13.16 11.37 4.54
N LEU A 225 -13.01 10.04 4.65
CA LEU A 225 -12.48 9.33 5.81
C LEU A 225 -11.01 9.65 6.09
N PRO A 226 -10.61 9.69 7.38
CA PRO A 226 -9.22 9.86 7.76
C PRO A 226 -8.31 8.87 7.04
N GLN A 227 -7.18 9.35 6.52
CA GLN A 227 -6.26 8.52 5.73
C GLN A 227 -5.29 7.72 6.59
N TRP A 228 -4.95 8.22 7.77
CA TRP A 228 -3.93 7.65 8.64
C TRP A 228 -4.53 7.10 9.92
N ASN A 229 -4.10 5.91 10.29
CA ASN A 229 -4.50 5.28 11.54
C ASN A 229 -3.50 5.65 12.64
N VAL A 230 -3.97 6.37 13.66
CA VAL A 230 -3.16 6.79 14.81
C VAL A 230 -2.51 5.62 15.54
N ASN A 231 -3.13 4.43 15.50
CA ASN A 231 -2.57 3.24 16.16
C ASN A 231 -1.33 2.71 15.43
N PHE A 232 -1.13 2.99 14.14
CA PHE A 232 0.00 2.49 13.35
C PHE A 232 0.93 3.59 12.79
N LEU A 233 0.50 4.84 12.75
CA LEU A 233 1.24 5.96 12.14
C LEU A 233 2.65 6.10 12.72
N ASP A 234 3.68 6.20 11.88
CA ASP A 234 5.05 6.36 12.37
C ASP A 234 5.15 7.63 13.25
N PRO A 235 5.83 7.57 14.43
CA PRO A 235 5.93 8.71 15.35
C PRO A 235 6.42 10.00 14.69
N PHE A 236 7.33 9.91 13.70
CA PHE A 236 7.79 11.06 12.95
C PHE A 236 6.67 11.72 12.15
N LEU A 237 5.84 10.92 11.46
CA LEU A 237 4.71 11.44 10.69
C LEU A 237 3.60 11.98 11.60
N LEU A 238 3.37 11.33 12.75
CA LEU A 238 2.42 11.77 13.76
C LEU A 238 2.79 13.15 14.33
N GLU A 239 4.04 13.34 14.74
CA GLU A 239 4.50 14.67 15.17
C GLU A 239 4.39 15.68 14.04
N ALA A 240 4.80 15.30 12.82
CA ALA A 240 4.76 16.19 11.68
C ALA A 240 3.34 16.71 11.40
N ILE A 241 2.32 15.84 11.42
CA ILE A 241 0.94 16.25 11.15
C ILE A 241 0.36 17.10 12.28
N LEU A 242 0.66 16.77 13.55
CA LEU A 242 0.25 17.58 14.69
C LEU A 242 0.94 18.96 14.68
N SER A 243 2.16 19.04 14.17
CA SER A 243 2.91 20.29 14.05
C SER A 243 2.42 21.20 12.93
N TYR A 244 1.47 20.76 12.10
CA TYR A 244 0.99 21.54 10.98
C TYR A 244 0.35 22.86 11.46
N PRO A 245 0.89 24.04 11.12
CA PRO A 245 0.50 25.29 11.77
C PRO A 245 -0.99 25.65 11.63
N ALA A 246 -1.64 25.20 10.55
CA ALA A 246 -3.05 25.46 10.32
C ALA A 246 -3.97 24.78 11.34
N PHE A 247 -3.47 23.77 12.07
CA PHE A 247 -4.23 23.06 13.09
C PHE A 247 -4.15 23.68 14.48
N GLY A 248 -3.20 24.60 14.72
CA GLY A 248 -3.11 25.31 16.00
C GLY A 248 -2.96 24.40 17.23
N ILE A 249 -2.40 23.18 17.05
CA ILE A 249 -2.22 22.22 18.15
C ILE A 249 -1.10 22.71 19.08
N PRO A 250 -1.37 22.92 20.38
CA PRO A 250 -0.33 23.30 21.34
C PRO A 250 0.58 22.10 21.65
N SER A 251 1.88 22.35 21.77
CA SER A 251 2.90 21.33 22.09
C SER A 251 2.76 20.02 21.27
N PRO A 252 2.89 20.09 19.93
CA PRO A 252 2.63 18.95 19.06
C PRO A 252 3.51 17.73 19.36
N SER A 253 4.78 17.92 19.75
CA SER A 253 5.69 16.83 20.11
C SER A 253 5.24 16.10 21.39
N ASP A 254 4.84 16.83 22.44
CA ASP A 254 4.33 16.22 23.68
C ASP A 254 3.05 15.42 23.44
N LYS A 255 2.17 15.93 22.56
CA LYS A 255 0.94 15.23 22.15
C LYS A 255 1.25 13.98 21.33
N ALA A 256 2.18 14.07 20.37
CA ALA A 256 2.62 12.91 19.61
C ALA A 256 3.18 11.82 20.53
N ALA A 257 4.03 12.20 21.48
CA ALA A 257 4.57 11.27 22.47
C ALA A 257 3.48 10.62 23.34
N SER A 258 2.48 11.40 23.76
CA SER A 258 1.36 10.90 24.56
C SER A 258 0.48 9.91 23.78
N LEU A 259 0.21 10.18 22.50
CA LEU A 259 -0.50 9.25 21.61
C LEU A 259 0.29 7.96 21.37
N VAL A 260 1.63 8.05 21.22
CA VAL A 260 2.48 6.85 21.09
C VAL A 260 2.43 6.02 22.38
N VAL A 261 2.56 6.66 23.55
CA VAL A 261 2.45 5.94 24.83
C VAL A 261 1.08 5.28 25.00
N GLU A 262 0.01 5.98 24.64
CA GLU A 262 -1.35 5.43 24.75
C GLU A 262 -1.54 4.20 23.85
N ARG A 263 -1.19 4.30 22.56
CA ARG A 263 -1.40 3.18 21.62
C ARG A 263 -0.52 1.95 21.92
N ASP A 264 0.64 2.17 22.52
CA ASP A 264 1.52 1.08 22.97
C ASP A 264 0.89 0.32 24.15
N GLY A 265 0.06 0.99 24.97
CA GLY A 265 -0.62 0.40 26.12
C GLY A 265 -2.01 -0.17 25.83
N SER A 266 -2.75 0.44 24.90
CA SER A 266 -4.12 0.05 24.55
C SER A 266 -4.55 0.63 23.20
N GLU A 267 -5.63 0.11 22.60
CA GLU A 267 -6.24 0.73 21.43
C GLU A 267 -6.64 2.19 21.71
N ILE A 268 -6.28 3.10 20.80
CA ILE A 268 -6.87 4.45 20.75
C ILE A 268 -8.15 4.37 19.91
N THR A 269 -9.29 4.59 20.57
CA THR A 269 -10.60 4.69 19.91
C THR A 269 -10.85 6.09 19.34
N PRO A 270 -11.86 6.29 18.46
CA PRO A 270 -12.17 7.61 17.90
C PRO A 270 -12.45 8.67 18.97
N VAL A 271 -13.20 8.31 20.02
CA VAL A 271 -13.51 9.21 21.15
C VAL A 271 -12.21 9.56 21.89
N ARG A 272 -11.38 8.55 22.17
CA ARG A 272 -10.13 8.74 22.90
C ARG A 272 -9.13 9.60 22.12
N LEU A 273 -9.07 9.43 20.80
CA LEU A 273 -8.24 10.24 19.91
C LEU A 273 -8.60 11.73 20.01
N VAL A 274 -9.90 12.05 20.02
CA VAL A 274 -10.38 13.43 20.18
C VAL A 274 -9.96 14.01 21.53
N GLU A 275 -10.16 13.26 22.62
CA GLU A 275 -9.78 13.67 23.97
C GLU A 275 -8.28 13.99 24.10
N LEU A 276 -7.43 13.08 23.60
CA LEU A 276 -5.97 13.24 23.65
C LEU A 276 -5.49 14.42 22.77
N CYS A 277 -6.12 14.61 21.61
CA CYS A 277 -5.85 15.77 20.77
C CYS A 277 -6.36 17.08 21.38
N GLY A 278 -7.37 17.05 22.25
CA GLY A 278 -7.89 18.21 22.96
C GLY A 278 -8.44 19.30 22.04
N VAL A 279 -9.03 18.90 20.92
CA VAL A 279 -9.66 19.77 19.91
C VAL A 279 -11.08 19.31 19.62
N ASP A 280 -11.86 20.16 18.95
CA ASP A 280 -13.24 19.85 18.57
C ASP A 280 -13.32 18.61 17.66
N PRO A 281 -14.31 17.71 17.78
CA PRO A 281 -14.47 16.54 16.89
C PRO A 281 -14.55 16.88 15.40
N SER A 282 -14.99 18.09 15.04
CA SER A 282 -15.03 18.60 13.66
C SER A 282 -13.71 19.21 13.19
N HIS A 283 -12.65 19.13 14.00
CA HIS A 283 -11.37 19.75 13.70
C HIS A 283 -10.72 19.10 12.45
N PRO A 284 -10.16 19.89 11.50
CA PRO A 284 -9.58 19.39 10.25
C PRO A 284 -8.47 18.33 10.38
N LEU A 285 -7.85 18.22 11.56
CA LEU A 285 -6.91 17.15 11.90
C LEU A 285 -7.53 15.77 11.65
N PHE A 286 -8.82 15.59 11.96
CA PHE A 286 -9.49 14.29 11.86
C PHE A 286 -9.86 13.90 10.43
N SER A 287 -9.64 14.77 9.44
CA SER A 287 -9.61 14.35 8.03
C SER A 287 -8.29 13.67 7.64
N TYR A 288 -7.23 13.84 8.44
CA TYR A 288 -5.98 13.11 8.28
C TYR A 288 -5.90 11.91 9.21
N LEU A 289 -6.20 12.12 10.49
CA LEU A 289 -5.93 11.16 11.57
C LEU A 289 -7.22 10.53 12.08
N GLY A 290 -7.30 9.20 12.01
CA GLY A 290 -8.40 8.39 12.54
C GLY A 290 -7.87 7.11 13.16
N THR A 291 -8.72 6.10 13.27
CA THR A 291 -8.43 4.82 13.95
C THR A 291 -8.56 3.61 13.03
N GLN A 292 -8.89 3.81 11.76
CA GLN A 292 -9.14 2.73 10.80
C GLN A 292 -8.05 2.68 9.73
N THR A 293 -7.71 1.46 9.33
CA THR A 293 -6.80 1.15 8.23
C THR A 293 -7.60 0.62 7.04
N PHE A 294 -7.31 1.17 5.86
CA PHE A 294 -7.98 0.82 4.60
C PHE A 294 -7.16 -0.10 3.70
N PHE A 295 -5.85 -0.11 3.87
CA PHE A 295 -4.90 -0.88 3.08
C PHE A 295 -3.90 -1.55 3.99
N TRP A 296 -3.78 -2.85 3.81
CA TRP A 296 -2.88 -3.73 4.55
C TRP A 296 -1.93 -4.42 3.60
N GLU A 297 -0.70 -4.60 4.05
CA GLU A 297 0.26 -5.50 3.42
C GLU A 297 0.29 -6.80 4.20
N VAL A 298 0.20 -7.92 3.50
CA VAL A 298 0.45 -9.26 4.03
C VAL A 298 1.74 -9.77 3.40
N GLN A 299 2.77 -10.00 4.19
CA GLN A 299 4.05 -10.54 3.72
C GLN A 299 4.25 -11.96 4.23
N GLY A 300 4.65 -12.86 3.33
CA GLY A 300 5.19 -14.16 3.70
C GLY A 300 6.71 -14.12 3.72
N VAL A 301 7.33 -14.57 4.80
CA VAL A 301 8.80 -14.60 4.97
C VAL A 301 9.23 -16.02 5.35
N ASN A 302 10.17 -16.60 4.59
CA ASN A 302 10.68 -17.94 4.88
C ASN A 302 11.59 -17.95 6.12
N ALA A 303 12.04 -19.14 6.54
CA ALA A 303 12.93 -19.29 7.69
C ALA A 303 14.31 -18.58 7.53
N GLU A 304 14.72 -18.30 6.29
CA GLU A 304 15.97 -17.61 5.96
C GLU A 304 15.81 -16.08 5.98
N GLY A 305 14.58 -15.58 6.20
CA GLY A 305 14.28 -14.16 6.20
C GLY A 305 14.01 -13.59 4.81
N GLU A 306 13.93 -14.44 3.78
CA GLU A 306 13.60 -14.02 2.42
C GLU A 306 12.09 -13.91 2.26
N GLN A 307 11.67 -12.86 1.56
CA GLN A 307 10.28 -12.69 1.21
C GLN A 307 9.86 -13.79 0.22
N VAL A 308 8.70 -14.39 0.46
CA VAL A 308 8.06 -15.40 -0.41
C VAL A 308 6.94 -14.77 -1.25
N PHE A 309 6.21 -13.81 -0.66
CA PHE A 309 5.21 -13.00 -1.35
C PHE A 309 4.97 -11.68 -0.58
N SER A 310 4.40 -10.69 -1.24
CA SER A 310 3.63 -9.61 -0.61
C SER A 310 2.26 -9.54 -1.26
N ALA A 311 1.22 -9.35 -0.48
CA ALA A 311 -0.13 -9.18 -0.96
C ALA A 311 -0.73 -7.91 -0.36
N ILE A 312 -1.51 -7.19 -1.15
CA ILE A 312 -2.18 -5.97 -0.70
C ILE A 312 -3.66 -6.27 -0.54
N LEU A 313 -4.17 -6.01 0.66
CA LEU A 313 -5.59 -6.10 0.99
C LEU A 313 -6.17 -4.70 1.12
N ALA A 314 -7.34 -4.47 0.55
CA ALA A 314 -8.08 -3.22 0.68
C ALA A 314 -9.41 -3.44 1.40
N ARG A 315 -9.71 -2.64 2.42
CA ARG A 315 -11.03 -2.57 3.03
C ARG A 315 -12.02 -1.92 2.08
N ASP A 316 -13.22 -2.49 1.97
CA ASP A 316 -14.27 -1.92 1.13
C ASP A 316 -14.85 -0.64 1.77
N LEU A 317 -14.84 0.46 1.02
CA LEU A 317 -15.40 1.74 1.47
C LEU A 317 -16.93 1.72 1.58
N LEU A 318 -17.62 0.80 0.89
CA LEU A 318 -19.08 0.74 0.86
C LEU A 318 -19.68 0.01 2.07
N TYR A 319 -18.88 -0.82 2.76
CA TYR A 319 -19.36 -1.68 3.83
C TYR A 319 -18.65 -1.43 5.17
N ARG A 320 -18.45 -0.17 5.55
CA ARG A 320 -17.59 0.24 6.68
C ARG A 320 -17.96 -0.34 8.04
N GLU A 321 -19.25 -0.61 8.26
CA GLU A 321 -19.73 -1.26 9.50
C GLU A 321 -19.24 -2.71 9.63
N ARG A 322 -18.65 -3.27 8.56
CA ARG A 322 -18.08 -4.59 8.51
C ARG A 322 -16.64 -4.52 8.02
N LYS A 323 -15.75 -5.27 8.67
CA LYS A 323 -14.43 -5.53 8.14
C LYS A 323 -14.61 -6.46 6.93
N ILE A 324 -14.70 -5.89 5.73
CA ILE A 324 -14.73 -6.63 4.46
C ILE A 324 -13.50 -6.22 3.67
N PHE A 325 -12.71 -7.21 3.26
CA PHE A 325 -11.48 -6.97 2.54
C PHE A 325 -11.49 -7.63 1.16
N ARG A 326 -10.83 -6.98 0.21
CA ARG A 326 -10.55 -7.54 -1.11
C ARG A 326 -9.05 -7.62 -1.33
N LEU A 327 -8.61 -8.70 -1.96
CA LEU A 327 -7.25 -8.82 -2.47
C LEU A 327 -7.08 -7.89 -3.68
N VAL A 328 -6.15 -6.96 -3.59
CA VAL A 328 -5.82 -6.00 -4.66
C VAL A 328 -4.78 -6.59 -5.60
N GLU A 329 -3.72 -7.14 -5.03
CA GLU A 329 -2.61 -7.72 -5.79
C GLU A 329 -1.79 -8.70 -4.95
N ILE A 330 -1.06 -9.58 -5.63
CA ILE A 330 -0.01 -10.42 -5.06
C ILE A 330 1.26 -10.20 -5.88
N VAL A 331 2.32 -9.79 -5.20
CA VAL A 331 3.67 -9.61 -5.72
C VAL A 331 4.51 -10.81 -5.28
N TRP A 332 5.17 -11.43 -6.24
CA TRP A 332 6.13 -12.51 -6.02
C TRP A 332 7.55 -11.94 -6.12
N PRO A 333 8.48 -12.36 -5.26
CA PRO A 333 9.90 -12.08 -5.45
C PRO A 333 10.36 -12.67 -6.80
N ASP A 334 11.23 -11.95 -7.50
CA ASP A 334 11.77 -12.34 -8.81
C ASP A 334 12.66 -13.60 -8.77
#